data_AF-A0A1W6ALY2-F1
#
_entry.id   AF-A0A1W6ALY2-F1
#
_cell.length_a   1.000
_cell.length_b   1.000
_cell.length_c   1.000
_cell.angle_alpha   90.00
_cell.angle_beta   90.00
_cell.angle_gamma   90.00
#
_symmetry.space_group_name_H-M   'P 1'
#
loop_
_entity.id
_entity.type
_entity.pdbx_description
1 polymer ?
#
loop_
_entity_poly.entity_id
_entity_poly.type
_entity_poly.pdbx_seq_one_letter_code
_entity_poly.pdbx_strand_id
1 'polypeptide(L)'
;FGHAGASANADAETAEYKNKAMAEAGMFVPESFNELPHKIKEVYTKLRADGVVGEIEEPVLRSIPSSRKAKNFICTISDDRGDEAMYAGYPISAVATPETGFSIGDVMSLLWFKKRYPRWAVDFIETVVKTVADHGPAVSGAHNVRVTARAGKDVISSLVTGLLTIGPSFGGA
;
A
#
# COMPACT_ATOMS: atom_id res chain seq x y z
N PHE A 1 -24.14 -13.57 -33.51
CA PHE A 1 -23.34 -13.99 -32.34
C PHE A 1 -23.03 -12.79 -31.44
N GLY A 2 -22.46 -12.99 -30.25
CA GLY A 2 -22.22 -11.91 -29.28
C GLY A 2 -20.99 -11.04 -29.54
N HIS A 3 -20.02 -11.52 -30.31
CA HIS A 3 -18.89 -10.70 -30.77
C HIS A 3 -19.30 -9.87 -31.99
N ALA A 4 -18.98 -8.57 -32.00
CA ALA A 4 -19.38 -7.64 -33.06
C ALA A 4 -18.96 -8.08 -34.48
N GLY A 5 -17.82 -8.78 -34.60
CA GLY A 5 -17.32 -9.31 -35.88
C GLY A 5 -17.74 -10.75 -36.19
N ALA A 6 -18.58 -11.40 -35.37
CA ALA A 6 -19.05 -12.76 -35.62
C ALA A 6 -20.32 -12.77 -36.49
N SER A 7 -20.17 -12.25 -37.70
CA SER A 7 -21.13 -12.27 -38.83
C SER A 7 -20.37 -12.70 -40.09
N ALA A 8 -21.03 -13.38 -41.02
CA ALA A 8 -20.45 -13.76 -42.31
C ALA A 8 -21.18 -13.02 -43.43
N ASN A 9 -20.47 -12.15 -44.14
CA ASN A 9 -20.99 -11.34 -45.25
C ASN A 9 -20.71 -11.98 -46.64
N ALA A 10 -19.85 -13.01 -46.68
CA ALA A 10 -19.52 -13.80 -47.86
C ALA A 10 -19.27 -15.26 -47.47
N ASP A 11 -19.38 -16.19 -48.43
CA ASP A 11 -19.17 -17.63 -48.19
C ASP A 11 -17.78 -17.92 -47.58
N ALA A 12 -16.76 -17.18 -48.00
CA ALA A 12 -15.40 -17.28 -47.46
C ALA A 12 -15.29 -16.91 -45.97
N GLU A 13 -16.27 -16.17 -45.44
CA GLU A 13 -16.32 -15.76 -44.03
C GLU A 13 -17.02 -16.81 -43.13
N THR A 14 -17.69 -17.81 -43.72
CA THR A 14 -18.37 -18.88 -42.99
C THR A 14 -17.38 -19.80 -42.27
N ALA A 15 -17.79 -20.37 -41.14
CA ALA A 15 -16.98 -21.32 -40.39
C ALA A 15 -16.68 -22.60 -41.18
N GLU A 16 -17.65 -23.10 -41.97
CA GLU A 16 -17.50 -24.31 -42.79
C GLU A 16 -16.43 -24.13 -43.87
N TYR A 17 -16.49 -23.02 -44.63
CA TYR A 17 -15.49 -22.72 -45.65
C TYR A 17 -14.08 -22.62 -45.04
N LYS A 18 -13.95 -21.90 -43.92
CA LYS A 18 -12.68 -21.75 -43.21
C LYS A 18 -12.13 -23.09 -42.73
N ASN A 19 -12.96 -23.95 -42.12
CA ASN A 19 -12.54 -25.27 -41.66
C ASN A 19 -12.04 -26.14 -42.81
N LYS A 20 -12.74 -26.13 -43.95
CA LYS A 20 -12.32 -26.86 -45.14
C LYS A 20 -11.00 -26.35 -45.70
N ALA A 21 -10.87 -25.03 -45.88
CA ALA A 21 -9.65 -24.41 -46.41
C ALA A 21 -8.44 -24.66 -45.49
N MET A 22 -8.63 -24.63 -44.16
CA MET A 22 -7.58 -24.95 -43.19
C MET A 22 -7.14 -26.42 -43.28
N ALA A 23 -8.09 -27.35 -43.43
CA ALA A 23 -7.77 -28.76 -43.59
C ALA A 23 -6.99 -29.03 -44.89
N GLU A 24 -7.40 -28.42 -46.01
CA GLU A 24 -6.71 -28.51 -47.31
C GLU A 24 -5.29 -27.93 -47.26
N ALA A 25 -5.05 -26.91 -46.44
CA ALA A 25 -3.73 -26.34 -46.18
C ALA A 25 -2.84 -27.20 -45.27
N GLY A 26 -3.31 -28.37 -44.82
CA GLY A 26 -2.56 -29.29 -43.97
C GLY A 26 -2.67 -29.02 -42.46
N MET A 27 -3.61 -28.19 -42.03
CA MET A 27 -3.87 -27.98 -40.61
C MET A 27 -4.67 -29.15 -40.01
N PHE A 28 -4.45 -29.41 -38.72
CA PHE A 28 -5.19 -30.42 -37.97
C PHE A 28 -6.56 -29.89 -37.55
N VAL A 29 -7.58 -30.03 -38.40
CA VAL A 29 -8.95 -29.54 -38.15
C VAL A 29 -9.83 -30.68 -37.61
N PRO A 30 -10.51 -30.52 -36.46
CA PRO A 30 -11.46 -31.50 -35.95
C PRO A 30 -12.82 -31.43 -36.66
N GLU A 31 -13.61 -32.50 -36.59
CA GLU A 31 -14.96 -32.55 -37.18
C GLU A 31 -15.97 -31.64 -36.46
N SER A 32 -15.77 -31.40 -35.16
CA SER A 32 -16.56 -30.48 -34.36
C SER A 32 -15.75 -29.91 -33.19
N PHE A 33 -16.31 -28.94 -32.47
CA PHE A 33 -15.67 -28.38 -31.27
C PHE A 33 -15.48 -29.44 -30.16
N ASN A 34 -16.38 -30.41 -30.05
CA ASN A 34 -16.28 -31.48 -29.05
C ASN A 34 -15.08 -32.40 -29.30
N GLU A 35 -14.64 -32.52 -30.56
CA GLU A 35 -13.49 -33.34 -30.97
C GLU A 35 -12.15 -32.58 -30.87
N LEU A 36 -12.18 -31.28 -30.58
CA LEU A 36 -10.98 -30.46 -30.46
C LEU A 36 -9.99 -30.98 -29.39
N PRO A 37 -10.41 -31.38 -28.17
CA PRO A 37 -9.49 -31.95 -27.17
C PRO A 37 -8.83 -33.24 -27.67
N HIS A 38 -9.56 -34.08 -28.42
CA HIS A 38 -9.03 -35.32 -28.98
C HIS A 38 -7.98 -35.04 -30.06
N LYS A 39 -8.27 -34.09 -30.97
CA LYS A 39 -7.32 -33.69 -32.01
C LYS A 39 -6.05 -33.04 -31.42
N ILE A 40 -6.19 -32.22 -30.38
CA ILE A 40 -5.03 -31.65 -29.66
C ILE A 40 -4.18 -32.77 -29.03
N LYS A 41 -4.82 -33.73 -28.35
CA LYS A 41 -4.13 -34.87 -27.73
C LYS A 41 -3.41 -35.73 -28.77
N GLU A 42 -4.03 -35.99 -29.92
CA GLU A 42 -3.44 -36.73 -31.05
C GLU A 42 -2.14 -36.08 -31.52
N VAL A 43 -2.19 -34.77 -31.83
CA VAL A 43 -1.03 -34.01 -32.31
C VAL A 43 0.07 -33.94 -31.24
N TYR A 44 -0.30 -33.67 -29.98
CA TYR A 44 0.66 -33.65 -28.88
C TYR A 44 1.38 -34.99 -28.71
N THR A 45 0.63 -36.09 -28.75
CA THR A 45 1.19 -37.45 -28.59
C THR A 45 2.14 -37.79 -29.73
N LYS A 46 1.79 -37.40 -30.97
CA LYS A 46 2.66 -37.57 -32.13
C LYS A 46 3.97 -36.77 -31.98
N LEU A 47 3.88 -35.49 -31.63
CA LEU A 47 5.06 -34.64 -31.43
C LEU A 47 5.95 -35.11 -30.28
N ARG A 48 5.37 -35.72 -29.25
CA ARG A 48 6.13 -36.34 -28.16
C ARG A 48 6.84 -37.62 -28.63
N ALA A 49 6.18 -38.45 -29.42
CA ALA A 49 6.78 -39.67 -30.00
C ALA A 49 7.90 -39.35 -30.99
N ASP A 50 7.75 -38.28 -31.77
CA ASP A 50 8.74 -37.78 -32.72
C ASP A 50 9.92 -37.06 -32.01
N GLY A 51 9.90 -36.96 -30.68
CA GLY A 51 10.95 -36.31 -29.87
C GLY A 51 10.97 -34.78 -29.95
N VAL A 52 9.98 -34.16 -30.59
CA VAL A 52 9.86 -32.70 -30.72
C VAL A 52 9.44 -32.08 -29.39
N VAL A 53 8.56 -32.74 -28.63
CA VAL A 53 8.15 -32.32 -27.28
C VAL A 53 8.82 -33.23 -26.25
N GLY A 54 9.70 -32.64 -25.43
CA GLY A 54 10.38 -33.32 -24.34
C GLY A 54 9.50 -33.54 -23.11
N GLU A 55 10.11 -34.05 -22.04
CA GLU A 55 9.48 -34.14 -20.73
C GLU A 55 9.27 -32.74 -20.15
N ILE A 56 8.06 -32.48 -19.64
CA ILE A 56 7.71 -31.20 -19.00
C ILE A 56 7.74 -31.46 -17.50
N GLU A 57 8.68 -30.83 -16.80
CA GLU A 57 8.69 -30.86 -15.33
C GLU A 57 7.50 -30.06 -14.79
N GLU A 58 6.63 -30.72 -14.01
CA GLU A 58 5.51 -30.06 -13.37
C GLU A 58 6.02 -29.05 -12.33
N PRO A 59 5.61 -27.76 -12.41
CA PRO A 59 6.07 -26.76 -11.47
C PRO A 59 5.50 -27.02 -10.08
N VAL A 60 6.29 -26.71 -9.05
CA VAL A 60 5.79 -26.73 -7.68
C VAL A 60 4.72 -25.65 -7.52
N LEU A 61 3.47 -26.07 -7.37
CA LEU A 61 2.35 -25.18 -7.12
C LEU A 61 2.53 -24.49 -5.75
N ARG A 62 2.43 -23.16 -5.72
CA ARG A 62 2.46 -22.42 -4.45
C ARG A 62 1.18 -22.70 -3.68
N SER A 63 1.31 -23.12 -2.43
CA SER A 63 0.17 -23.23 -1.52
C SER A 63 -0.27 -21.83 -1.08
N ILE A 64 -1.59 -21.60 -1.13
CA ILE A 64 -2.19 -20.39 -0.55
C ILE A 64 -2.43 -20.67 0.94
N PRO A 65 -2.02 -19.78 1.86
CA PRO A 65 -2.23 -20.00 3.29
C PRO A 65 -3.72 -20.07 3.63
N SER A 66 -4.10 -21.09 4.40
CA SER A 66 -5.49 -21.38 4.81
C SER A 66 -5.93 -20.67 6.09
N SER A 67 -5.01 -20.00 6.79
CA SER A 67 -5.27 -19.37 8.08
C SER A 67 -5.04 -17.86 8.04
N ARG A 68 -5.86 -17.13 8.81
CA ARG A 68 -5.72 -15.68 9.03
C ARG A 68 -5.26 -15.42 10.47
N LYS A 69 -4.31 -14.51 10.66
CA LYS A 69 -3.89 -14.04 11.99
C LYS A 69 -4.63 -12.76 12.35
N ALA A 70 -5.18 -12.70 13.56
CA ALA A 70 -5.82 -11.49 14.07
C ALA A 70 -4.77 -10.37 14.27
N LYS A 71 -5.20 -9.12 14.10
CA LYS A 71 -4.37 -7.94 14.39
C LYS A 71 -4.31 -7.75 15.91
N ASN A 72 -3.11 -7.48 16.43
CA ASN A 72 -2.90 -7.19 17.85
C ASN A 72 -3.03 -5.70 18.18
N PHE A 73 -2.83 -4.84 17.19
CA PHE A 73 -2.82 -3.39 17.34
C PHE A 73 -3.68 -2.72 16.28
N ILE A 74 -4.24 -1.57 16.65
CA ILE A 74 -5.01 -0.70 15.76
C ILE A 74 -4.35 0.67 15.78
N CYS A 75 -3.93 1.16 14.62
CA CYS A 75 -3.52 2.55 14.41
C CYS A 75 -4.59 3.25 13.57
N THR A 76 -5.02 4.45 13.99
CA THR A 76 -6.04 5.23 13.25
C THR A 76 -5.57 6.64 12.88
N ILE A 77 -4.33 6.99 13.20
CA ILE A 77 -3.80 8.35 13.05
C ILE A 77 -2.76 8.46 11.94
N SER A 78 -2.12 7.35 11.57
CA SER A 78 -1.16 7.29 10.46
C SER A 78 -1.19 5.94 9.75
N ASP A 79 -0.76 5.94 8.48
CA ASP A 79 -0.57 4.73 7.67
C ASP A 79 0.67 4.89 6.78
N ASP A 80 1.61 3.95 6.86
CA ASP A 80 2.89 3.94 6.16
C ASP A 80 3.00 2.78 5.16
N ARG A 81 1.92 2.01 4.95
CA ARG A 81 1.94 0.79 4.12
C ARG A 81 1.77 1.06 2.62
N GLY A 82 1.26 2.24 2.26
CA GLY A 82 1.09 2.65 0.87
C GLY A 82 2.39 3.17 0.26
N ASP A 83 2.30 3.67 -0.98
CA ASP A 83 3.45 4.30 -1.67
C ASP A 83 3.91 5.59 -0.97
N GLU A 84 3.03 6.21 -0.19
CA GLU A 84 3.32 7.41 0.59
C GLU A 84 2.70 7.32 1.99
N ALA A 85 3.40 7.87 2.99
CA ALA A 85 2.90 7.97 4.36
C ALA A 85 1.68 8.90 4.45
N MET A 86 0.75 8.57 5.34
CA MET A 86 -0.48 9.33 5.53
C MET A 86 -0.67 9.77 6.98
N TYR A 87 -1.21 10.97 7.17
CA TYR A 87 -1.70 11.49 8.45
C TYR A 87 -3.22 11.61 8.42
N ALA A 88 -3.91 10.74 9.17
CA ALA A 88 -5.37 10.68 9.23
C ALA A 88 -6.04 10.69 7.82
N GLY A 89 -5.43 10.02 6.85
CA GLY A 89 -5.92 9.93 5.46
C GLY A 89 -5.40 11.01 4.51
N TYR A 90 -4.63 12.00 5.00
CA TYR A 90 -3.94 12.97 4.16
C TYR A 90 -2.55 12.44 3.77
N PRO A 91 -2.22 12.34 2.47
CA PRO A 91 -0.88 11.98 2.04
C PRO A 91 0.15 13.02 2.49
N ILE A 92 1.39 12.60 2.77
CA ILE A 92 2.41 13.53 3.29
C ILE A 92 2.71 14.66 2.29
N SER A 93 2.67 14.39 0.98
CA SER A 93 2.75 15.39 -0.09
C SER A 93 1.72 16.52 0.02
N ALA A 94 0.54 16.26 0.58
CA ALA A 94 -0.49 17.27 0.79
C ALA A 94 -0.28 18.14 2.04
N VAL A 95 0.71 17.81 2.89
CA VAL A 95 0.96 18.52 4.16
C VAL A 95 2.42 18.97 4.34
N ALA A 96 3.35 18.47 3.52
CA ALA A 96 4.79 18.59 3.77
C ALA A 96 5.38 19.96 3.47
N THR A 97 4.83 20.70 2.49
CA THR A 97 5.45 21.94 2.00
C THR A 97 4.65 23.18 2.42
N PRO A 98 5.31 24.34 2.64
CA PRO A 98 4.62 25.57 3.03
C PRO A 98 3.50 26.00 2.06
N GLU A 99 3.64 25.66 0.77
CA GLU A 99 2.69 25.99 -0.28
C GLU A 99 1.37 25.20 -0.16
N THR A 100 1.38 24.07 0.56
CA THR A 100 0.15 23.29 0.82
C THR A 100 -0.82 23.99 1.77
N GLY A 101 -0.35 25.03 2.48
CA GLY A 101 -1.13 25.76 3.48
C GLY A 101 -1.38 24.97 4.78
N PHE A 102 -0.70 23.83 4.97
CA PHE A 102 -0.66 23.11 6.24
C PHE A 102 0.52 23.62 7.08
N SER A 103 0.26 23.89 8.35
CA SER A 103 1.31 24.20 9.32
C SER A 103 1.48 23.08 10.33
N ILE A 104 2.44 23.22 11.25
CA ILE A 104 2.67 22.21 12.29
C ILE A 104 1.43 22.01 13.16
N GLY A 105 0.66 23.07 13.41
CA GLY A 105 -0.62 22.97 14.12
C GLY A 105 -1.68 22.17 13.35
N ASP A 106 -1.71 22.22 12.02
CA ASP A 106 -2.57 21.37 11.21
C ASP A 106 -2.17 19.89 11.37
N VAL A 107 -0.86 19.59 11.31
CA VAL A 107 -0.33 18.23 11.51
C VAL A 107 -0.67 17.70 12.91
N MET A 108 -0.52 18.53 13.95
CA MET A 108 -0.94 18.20 15.31
C MET A 108 -2.44 17.90 15.36
N SER A 109 -3.28 18.71 14.69
CA SER A 109 -4.73 18.51 14.69
C SER A 109 -5.16 17.20 14.02
N LEU A 110 -4.49 16.82 12.92
CA LEU A 110 -4.72 15.54 12.25
C LEU A 110 -4.30 14.36 13.12
N LEU A 111 -3.09 14.40 13.68
CA LEU A 111 -2.55 13.27 14.45
C LEU A 111 -3.21 13.09 15.81
N TRP A 112 -3.57 14.19 16.48
CA TRP A 112 -4.15 14.12 17.83
C TRP A 112 -5.67 13.99 17.80
N PHE A 113 -6.34 14.66 16.85
CA PHE A 113 -7.81 14.74 16.82
C PHE A 113 -8.45 14.16 15.56
N LYS A 114 -7.66 13.73 14.57
CA LYS A 114 -8.16 13.21 13.27
C LYS A 114 -9.09 14.20 12.57
N LYS A 115 -8.80 15.50 12.71
CA LYS A 115 -9.59 16.60 12.15
C LYS A 115 -8.66 17.69 11.64
N ARG A 116 -8.99 18.24 10.48
CA ARG A 116 -8.44 19.52 10.03
C ARG A 116 -9.24 20.63 10.68
N TYR A 117 -8.59 21.46 11.48
CA TYR A 117 -9.22 22.57 12.18
C TYR A 117 -9.29 23.84 11.32
N PRO A 118 -10.21 24.77 11.63
CA PRO A 118 -10.20 26.09 11.02
C PRO A 118 -8.91 26.84 11.38
N ARG A 119 -8.48 27.77 10.51
CA ARG A 119 -7.18 28.44 10.63
C ARG A 119 -6.94 29.08 12.00
N TRP A 120 -7.94 29.78 12.55
CA TRP A 120 -7.82 30.41 13.87
C TRP A 120 -7.49 29.42 15.00
N ALA A 121 -7.99 28.18 14.93
CA ALA A 121 -7.75 27.16 15.96
C ALA A 121 -6.35 26.56 15.81
N VAL A 122 -5.89 26.39 14.57
CA VAL A 122 -4.50 26.01 14.26
C VAL A 122 -3.53 27.08 14.76
N ASP A 123 -3.81 28.35 14.47
CA ASP A 123 -3.01 29.49 14.95
C ASP A 123 -2.99 29.57 16.48
N PHE A 124 -4.11 29.24 17.13
CA PHE A 124 -4.18 29.14 18.58
C PHE A 124 -3.28 28.02 19.12
N ILE A 125 -3.32 26.82 18.55
CA ILE A 125 -2.43 25.71 18.94
C ILE A 125 -0.96 26.13 18.81
N GLU A 126 -0.58 26.74 17.69
CA GLU A 126 0.79 27.23 17.50
C GLU A 126 1.17 28.32 18.49
N THR A 127 0.24 29.22 18.82
CA THR A 127 0.44 30.25 19.83
C THR A 127 0.72 29.61 21.19
N VAL A 128 -0.05 28.60 21.58
CA VAL A 128 0.18 27.84 22.83
C VAL A 128 1.59 27.24 22.81
N VAL A 129 1.97 26.52 21.75
CA VAL A 129 3.31 25.92 21.61
C VAL A 129 4.43 26.97 21.73
N LYS A 130 4.27 28.14 21.09
CA LYS A 130 5.24 29.23 21.15
C LYS A 130 5.34 29.82 22.56
N THR A 131 4.22 29.97 23.26
CA THR A 131 4.19 30.58 24.60
C THR A 131 4.77 29.69 25.69
N VAL A 132 4.68 28.37 25.55
CA VAL A 132 5.17 27.40 26.55
C VAL A 132 6.54 26.81 26.19
N ALA A 133 7.21 27.34 25.17
CA ALA A 133 8.46 26.79 24.65
C ALA A 133 9.58 26.74 25.70
N ASP A 134 9.69 27.77 26.54
CA ASP A 134 10.57 27.78 27.71
C ASP A 134 10.12 28.84 28.73
N HIS A 135 10.35 28.56 30.02
CA HIS A 135 10.09 29.50 31.13
C HIS A 135 11.33 29.68 32.02
N GLY A 136 12.51 29.44 31.46
CA GLY A 136 13.79 29.63 32.12
C GLY A 136 14.25 28.43 32.95
N PRO A 137 15.52 28.45 33.37
CA PRO A 137 16.22 27.24 33.82
C PRO A 137 15.93 26.84 35.28
N ALA A 138 15.04 27.54 35.97
CA ALA A 138 14.72 27.34 37.38
C ALA A 138 13.51 26.42 37.60
N VAL A 139 12.70 26.18 36.56
CA VAL A 139 11.57 25.27 36.64
C VAL A 139 12.03 23.82 36.74
N SER A 140 11.23 22.96 37.37
CA SER A 140 11.59 21.57 37.70
C SER A 140 12.15 20.79 36.51
N GLY A 141 11.49 20.85 35.35
CA GLY A 141 11.93 20.16 34.14
C GLY A 141 13.28 20.67 33.65
N ALA A 142 13.40 21.98 33.42
CA ALA A 142 14.62 22.58 32.91
C ALA A 142 15.83 22.35 33.85
N HIS A 143 15.62 22.39 35.16
CA HIS A 143 16.66 22.08 36.14
C HIS A 143 17.16 20.64 35.99
N ASN A 144 16.26 19.66 35.88
CA ASN A 144 16.62 18.25 35.73
C ASN A 144 17.39 17.98 34.43
N VAL A 145 16.96 18.58 33.30
CA VAL A 145 17.68 18.47 32.02
C VAL A 145 19.11 19.00 32.19
N ARG A 146 19.27 20.17 32.82
CA ARG A 146 20.59 20.79 33.02
C ARG A 146 21.51 19.96 33.89
N VAL A 147 21.02 19.43 35.02
CA VAL A 147 21.82 18.56 35.90
C VAL A 147 22.25 17.30 35.14
N THR A 148 21.33 16.70 34.39
CA THR A 148 21.55 15.45 33.64
C THR A 148 22.55 15.65 32.50
N ALA A 149 22.42 16.74 31.74
CA ALA A 149 23.36 17.10 30.69
C ALA A 149 24.75 17.40 31.26
N ARG A 150 24.82 18.10 32.41
CA ARG A 150 26.09 18.34 33.13
C ARG A 150 26.72 17.07 33.70
N ALA A 151 25.94 16.01 33.90
CA ALA A 151 26.43 14.68 34.24
C ALA A 151 26.95 13.90 33.02
N GLY A 152 27.04 14.52 31.84
CA GLY A 152 27.60 13.91 30.63
C GLY A 152 26.66 12.94 29.92
N LYS A 153 25.35 13.04 30.18
CA LYS A 153 24.34 12.19 29.53
C LYS A 153 23.95 12.76 28.17
N ASP A 154 23.47 11.88 27.29
CA ASP A 154 23.01 12.25 25.96
C ASP A 154 21.73 13.10 25.98
N VAL A 155 21.35 13.61 24.81
CA VAL A 155 20.18 14.50 24.64
C VAL A 155 18.88 13.82 25.03
N ILE A 156 18.68 12.54 24.70
CA ILE A 156 17.44 11.82 25.01
C ILE A 156 17.36 11.59 26.51
N SER A 157 18.44 11.09 27.13
CA SER A 157 18.51 10.92 28.58
C SER A 157 18.25 12.23 29.32
N SER A 158 18.86 13.33 28.88
CA SER A 158 18.70 14.65 29.50
C SER A 158 17.29 15.20 29.32
N LEU A 159 16.70 15.06 28.13
CA LEU A 159 15.34 15.51 27.86
C LEU A 159 14.31 14.74 28.71
N VAL A 160 14.42 13.41 28.77
CA VAL A 160 13.47 12.55 29.49
C VAL A 160 13.46 12.85 30.99
N THR A 161 14.61 13.14 31.62
CA THR A 161 14.62 13.50 33.05
C THR A 161 13.89 14.81 33.35
N GLY A 162 13.86 15.73 32.39
CA GLY A 162 13.02 16.92 32.45
C GLY A 162 11.55 16.60 32.24
N LEU A 163 11.21 15.84 31.20
CA LEU A 163 9.82 15.48 30.86
C LEU A 163 9.15 14.68 31.98
N LEU A 164 9.88 13.81 32.68
CA LEU A 164 9.36 13.03 33.82
C LEU A 164 8.98 13.90 35.04
N THR A 165 9.32 15.19 35.05
CA THR A 165 8.83 16.13 36.07
C THR A 165 7.47 16.71 35.74
N ILE A 166 7.02 16.62 34.47
CA ILE A 166 5.74 17.15 34.03
C ILE A 166 4.62 16.29 34.63
N GLY A 167 3.73 16.92 35.38
CA GLY A 167 2.70 16.25 36.17
C GLY A 167 1.89 17.24 37.01
N PRO A 168 1.24 16.77 38.10
CA PRO A 168 0.28 17.59 38.85
C PRO A 168 0.82 18.93 39.37
N SER A 169 2.10 18.98 39.77
CA SER A 169 2.72 20.18 40.37
C SER A 169 3.60 20.98 39.41
N PHE A 170 3.81 20.50 38.18
CA PHE A 170 4.61 21.17 37.16
C PHE A 170 4.03 20.88 35.77
N GLY A 171 3.40 21.88 35.16
CA GLY A 171 2.74 21.76 33.85
C GLY A 171 1.31 21.22 33.87
N GLY A 172 0.79 20.80 35.03
CA GLY A 172 -0.59 20.31 35.19
C GLY A 172 -1.65 21.35 35.58
N ALA A 173 -1.25 22.61 35.78
CA ALA A 173 -2.13 23.72 36.13
C ALA A 173 -2.73 24.41 34.89
#